data_AF-A0A2R7S7N1-F1
#
_entry.id   AF-A0A2R7S7N1-F1
#
_cell.length_a   1.000
_cell.length_b   1.000
_cell.length_c   1.000
_cell.angle_alpha   90.00
_cell.angle_beta   90.00
_cell.angle_gamma   90.00
#
_symmetry.space_group_name_H-M   'P 1'
#
loop_
_entity.id
_entity.type
_entity.pdbx_description
1 polymer ?
#
loop_
_entity_poly.entity_id
_entity_poly.type
_entity_poly.pdbx_seq_one_letter_code
_entity_poly.pdbx_strand_id
1 'polypeptide(L)'
;PPWFVPRPHPSLSCDGLECSPDKSKRTVLGQEVVLGLRIRRAFFDTLLDAAVPSAFDPGHYTDPAAWQSAVATSEVRRQWDPDHAPSGAKLPRRAIQLGLRGSLLRAFATTELMEVIDMTDFVSEQRSCAQDDNPQLVTPLEHVYQRPQHA
;
A
#
# COMPACT_ATOMS: atom_id res chain seq x y z
N PRO A 1 -0.06 -15.63 -14.75
CA PRO A 1 -1.38 -15.68 -14.06
C PRO A 1 -2.18 -14.41 -14.38
N PRO A 2 -3.51 -14.45 -14.52
CA PRO A 2 -4.27 -13.22 -14.66
C PRO A 2 -4.22 -12.51 -13.30
N TRP A 3 -3.31 -11.54 -13.22
CA TRP A 3 -3.35 -10.45 -12.26
C TRP A 3 -4.76 -9.88 -12.33
N PHE A 4 -5.41 -9.77 -11.19
CA PHE A 4 -6.79 -9.35 -11.06
C PHE A 4 -7.12 -8.14 -11.96
N VAL A 5 -7.96 -8.34 -12.98
CA VAL A 5 -8.50 -7.28 -13.85
C VAL A 5 -10.00 -7.17 -13.55
N PRO A 6 -10.45 -6.16 -12.78
CA PRO A 6 -11.88 -5.92 -12.63
C PRO A 6 -12.46 -5.54 -14.00
N ARG A 7 -13.58 -6.17 -14.40
CA ARG A 7 -14.31 -5.78 -15.61
C ARG A 7 -15.38 -4.76 -15.23
N PRO A 8 -15.57 -3.68 -16.00
CA PRO A 8 -16.61 -2.71 -15.72
C PRO A 8 -18.01 -3.31 -15.97
N HIS A 9 -18.94 -3.07 -15.04
CA HIS A 9 -20.38 -3.27 -15.24
C HIS A 9 -21.02 -1.94 -15.69
N PRO A 10 -22.10 -1.95 -16.50
CA PRO A 10 -22.70 -0.71 -16.99
C PRO A 10 -23.53 -0.02 -15.90
N SER A 11 -23.11 1.20 -15.56
CA SER A 11 -23.84 2.35 -14.99
C SER A 11 -25.07 2.09 -14.10
N LEU A 12 -24.95 2.42 -12.81
CA LEU A 12 -26.09 2.83 -11.99
C LEU A 12 -25.78 4.19 -11.33
N SER A 13 -26.75 5.08 -11.48
CA SER A 13 -26.81 6.45 -10.94
C SER A 13 -26.83 6.44 -9.40
N CYS A 14 -25.98 7.24 -8.75
CA CYS A 14 -25.98 7.43 -7.30
C CYS A 14 -26.55 8.81 -6.95
N ASP A 15 -27.73 8.85 -6.34
CA ASP A 15 -28.23 10.01 -5.60
C ASP A 15 -27.99 9.82 -4.09
N GLY A 16 -27.29 10.80 -3.52
CA GLY A 16 -27.28 11.30 -2.14
C GLY A 16 -27.41 10.35 -0.95
N LEU A 17 -26.46 10.44 0.00
CA LEU A 17 -26.79 10.63 1.43
C LEU A 17 -25.54 10.96 2.28
N GLU A 18 -25.82 11.77 3.30
CA GLU A 18 -24.97 12.57 4.18
C GLU A 18 -24.35 11.74 5.31
N CYS A 19 -23.13 12.06 5.75
CA CYS A 19 -22.38 11.29 6.75
C CYS A 19 -21.98 12.12 7.99
N SER A 20 -22.32 11.59 9.18
CA SER A 20 -22.01 12.14 10.51
C SER A 20 -20.64 11.65 11.01
N PRO A 21 -19.88 12.41 11.85
CA PRO A 21 -18.46 12.14 12.05
C PRO A 21 -18.18 11.21 13.25
N ASP A 22 -17.66 10.01 12.97
CA ASP A 22 -16.93 9.20 13.96
C ASP A 22 -15.42 9.23 13.68
N LYS A 23 -14.62 9.37 14.74
CA LYS A 23 -13.18 9.57 14.70
C LYS A 23 -12.44 8.24 14.49
N SER A 24 -12.48 7.72 13.28
CA SER A 24 -11.57 6.67 12.83
C SER A 24 -11.00 7.08 11.47
N LYS A 25 -9.66 7.22 11.39
CA LYS A 25 -8.87 7.60 10.21
C LYS A 25 -9.57 8.60 9.29
N ARG A 26 -9.28 9.89 9.50
CA ARG A 26 -9.71 10.98 8.61
C ARG A 26 -9.34 10.61 7.16
N THR A 27 -10.29 10.11 6.37
CA THR A 27 -10.28 10.33 4.92
C THR A 27 -10.24 11.84 4.80
N VAL A 28 -9.13 12.38 4.33
CA VAL A 28 -9.09 13.80 4.01
C VAL A 28 -10.21 14.02 3.00
N LEU A 29 -11.08 14.99 3.25
CA LEU A 29 -12.14 15.38 2.30
C LEU A 29 -11.49 15.50 0.92
N GLY A 30 -11.98 14.73 -0.06
CA GLY A 30 -11.42 14.68 -1.42
C GLY A 30 -10.61 13.43 -1.78
N GLN A 31 -10.57 12.37 -0.94
CA GLN A 31 -10.10 11.07 -1.41
C GLN A 31 -11.21 10.35 -2.19
N GLU A 32 -11.30 10.65 -3.48
CA GLU A 32 -12.39 10.21 -4.36
C GLU A 32 -12.06 8.94 -5.15
N VAL A 33 -10.77 8.60 -5.30
CA VAL A 33 -10.30 7.54 -6.18
C VAL A 33 -9.42 6.53 -5.43
N VAL A 34 -9.58 5.25 -5.74
CA VAL A 34 -8.69 4.17 -5.30
C VAL A 34 -7.92 3.64 -6.49
N LEU A 35 -6.58 3.67 -6.41
CA LEU A 35 -5.70 3.24 -7.50
C LEU A 35 -4.92 1.99 -7.12
N GLY A 36 -4.89 1.03 -8.03
CA GLY A 36 -3.92 -0.06 -8.05
C GLY A 36 -2.69 0.36 -8.87
N LEU A 37 -1.49 0.19 -8.32
CA LEU A 37 -0.24 0.53 -9.01
C LEU A 37 0.57 -0.74 -9.25
N ARG A 38 0.89 -1.01 -10.52
CA ARG A 38 1.72 -2.16 -10.89
C ARG A 38 3.14 -1.67 -11.16
N ILE A 39 4.09 -2.15 -10.38
CA ILE A 39 5.52 -1.83 -10.53
C ILE A 39 6.32 -3.07 -10.93
N ARG A 40 7.49 -2.87 -11.53
CA ARG A 40 8.44 -3.96 -11.76
C ARG A 40 8.88 -4.57 -10.43
N ARG A 41 8.87 -5.90 -10.35
CA ARG A 41 9.31 -6.63 -9.14
C ARG A 41 10.76 -6.30 -8.76
N ALA A 42 11.67 -6.27 -9.73
CA ALA A 42 13.08 -5.94 -9.50
C ALA A 42 13.26 -4.53 -8.92
N PHE A 43 12.39 -3.57 -9.29
CA PHE A 43 12.42 -2.25 -8.68
C PHE A 43 11.96 -2.31 -7.22
N PHE A 44 10.92 -3.09 -6.90
CA PHE A 44 10.51 -3.30 -5.52
C PHE A 44 11.61 -3.94 -4.68
N ASP A 45 12.37 -4.90 -5.21
CA ASP A 45 13.57 -5.44 -4.56
C ASP A 45 14.59 -4.32 -4.24
N THR A 46 14.93 -3.47 -5.22
CA THR A 46 15.80 -2.29 -5.00
C THR A 46 15.28 -1.36 -3.91
N LEU A 47 13.96 -1.14 -3.84
CA LEU A 47 13.36 -0.32 -2.79
C LEU A 47 13.57 -0.93 -1.40
N LEU A 48 13.36 -2.24 -1.25
CA LEU A 48 13.56 -2.95 0.01
C LEU A 48 15.02 -2.90 0.47
N ASP A 49 15.96 -2.96 -0.47
CA ASP A 49 17.40 -2.95 -0.20
C ASP A 49 17.90 -1.57 0.24
N ALA A 50 17.35 -0.51 -0.35
CA ALA A 50 17.68 0.87 0.00
C ALA A 50 16.98 1.37 1.28
N ALA A 51 16.02 0.60 1.82
CA ALA A 51 15.10 1.08 2.83
C ALA A 51 15.72 1.19 4.23
N VAL A 52 15.68 2.40 4.78
CA VAL A 52 16.11 2.70 6.15
C VAL A 52 14.90 2.78 7.10
N PRO A 53 14.92 2.11 8.27
CA PRO A 53 13.87 2.22 9.28
C PRO A 53 13.50 3.66 9.66
N SER A 54 12.20 3.92 9.84
CA SER A 54 11.70 5.22 10.27
C SER A 54 11.99 5.56 11.74
N ALA A 55 12.38 4.57 12.55
CA ALA A 55 12.83 4.70 13.92
C ALA A 55 14.18 3.99 14.11
N PHE A 56 14.96 4.42 15.11
CA PHE A 56 16.21 3.76 15.47
C PHE A 56 15.95 2.31 15.89
N ASP A 57 16.74 1.39 15.33
CA ASP A 57 16.69 -0.02 15.64
C ASP A 57 18.11 -0.50 15.99
N PRO A 58 18.38 -0.87 17.26
CA PRO A 58 19.69 -1.31 17.70
C PRO A 58 20.13 -2.66 17.10
N GLY A 59 19.22 -3.40 16.46
CA GLY A 59 19.56 -4.61 15.69
C GLY A 59 20.14 -4.32 14.30
N HIS A 60 19.95 -3.09 13.78
CA HIS A 60 20.38 -2.69 12.44
C HIS A 60 21.46 -1.59 12.45
N TYR A 61 21.53 -0.78 13.50
CA TYR A 61 22.48 0.33 13.61
C TYR A 61 23.20 0.30 14.95
N THR A 62 24.48 0.63 14.94
CA THR A 62 25.34 0.68 16.14
C THR A 62 24.87 1.73 17.13
N ASP A 63 24.45 2.89 16.64
CA ASP A 63 24.03 4.03 17.44
C ASP A 63 23.05 4.94 16.69
N PRO A 64 22.37 5.86 17.41
CA PRO A 64 21.41 6.78 16.79
C PRO A 64 22.03 7.72 15.75
N ALA A 65 23.31 8.08 15.84
CA ALA A 65 23.95 8.99 14.90
C ALA A 65 24.20 8.31 13.55
N ALA A 66 24.66 7.05 13.56
CA ALA A 66 24.80 6.22 12.36
C ALA A 66 23.45 6.04 11.65
N TRP A 67 22.38 5.77 12.41
CA TRP A 67 21.02 5.69 11.87
C TRP A 67 20.56 7.02 11.27
N GLN A 68 20.77 8.16 11.96
CA GLN A 68 20.40 9.48 11.44
C GLN A 68 21.15 9.82 10.16
N SER A 69 22.44 9.46 10.07
CA SER A 69 23.22 9.63 8.84
C SER A 69 22.64 8.80 7.69
N ALA A 70 22.33 7.52 7.92
CA ALA A 70 21.69 6.65 6.94
C ALA A 70 20.30 7.15 6.51
N VAL A 71 19.52 7.66 7.46
CA VAL A 71 18.23 8.32 7.19
C VAL A 71 18.41 9.55 6.31
N ALA A 72 19.44 10.37 6.57
CA ALA A 72 19.68 11.61 5.84
C ALA A 72 20.06 11.34 4.37
N THR A 73 20.76 10.24 4.09
CA THR A 73 21.24 9.88 2.74
C THR A 73 20.33 8.93 1.98
N SER A 74 19.52 8.10 2.66
CA SER A 74 18.67 7.11 1.99
C SER A 74 17.49 7.72 1.24
N GLU A 75 17.20 7.22 0.05
CA GLU A 75 16.04 7.62 -0.75
C GLU A 75 14.75 6.84 -0.41
N VAL A 76 14.83 5.86 0.52
CA VAL A 76 13.69 5.03 0.93
C VAL A 76 13.58 4.95 2.44
N ARG A 77 12.43 5.35 2.99
CA ARG A 77 12.12 5.19 4.42
C ARG A 77 11.12 4.06 4.60
N ARG A 78 11.45 3.06 5.43
CA ARG A 78 10.55 1.98 5.80
C ARG A 78 9.87 2.25 7.13
N GLN A 79 8.56 2.17 7.12
CA GLN A 79 7.72 2.13 8.31
C GLN A 79 6.89 0.85 8.29
N TRP A 80 6.65 0.30 9.46
CA TRP A 80 5.63 -0.72 9.65
C TRP A 80 4.41 -0.01 10.22
N ASP A 81 3.23 -0.19 9.63
CA ASP A 81 1.97 0.38 10.08
C ASP A 81 0.98 -0.71 10.51
N PRO A 82 0.00 -0.39 11.39
CA PRO A 82 -1.08 -1.33 11.69
C PRO A 82 -1.80 -1.75 10.41
N ASP A 83 -1.94 -3.05 10.22
CA ASP A 83 -2.70 -3.61 9.11
C ASP A 83 -4.14 -3.91 9.53
N HIS A 84 -5.06 -3.92 8.58
CA HIS A 84 -6.49 -4.08 8.84
C HIS A 84 -7.12 -5.06 7.86
N ALA A 85 -8.01 -5.91 8.36
CA ALA A 85 -8.90 -6.71 7.55
C ALA A 85 -9.87 -5.79 6.78
N PRO A 86 -10.51 -6.27 5.69
CA PRO A 86 -11.56 -5.52 4.99
C PRO A 86 -12.68 -4.99 5.91
N SER A 87 -12.99 -5.71 7.00
CA SER A 87 -13.95 -5.30 8.03
C SER A 87 -13.49 -4.11 8.89
N GLY A 88 -12.21 -3.71 8.78
CA GLY A 88 -11.57 -2.69 9.60
C GLY A 88 -10.90 -3.24 10.87
N ALA A 89 -11.11 -4.52 11.19
CA ALA A 89 -10.47 -5.17 12.34
C ALA A 89 -8.94 -5.17 12.20
N LYS A 90 -8.23 -4.86 13.29
CA LYS A 90 -6.77 -4.82 13.31
C LYS A 90 -6.19 -6.24 13.16
N LEU A 91 -5.20 -6.39 12.28
CA LEU A 91 -4.50 -7.66 12.10
C LEU A 91 -3.23 -7.75 12.95
N PRO A 92 -2.77 -8.98 13.30
CA PRO A 92 -1.47 -9.19 13.96
C PRO A 92 -0.28 -8.82 13.07
N ARG A 93 -0.41 -9.03 11.76
CA ARG A 93 0.58 -8.60 10.77
C ARG A 93 0.57 -7.07 10.64
N ARG A 94 1.66 -6.54 10.09
CA ARG A 94 1.82 -5.09 9.84
C ARG A 94 2.03 -4.85 8.36
N ALA A 95 1.49 -3.76 7.87
CA ALA A 95 1.70 -3.32 6.50
C ALA A 95 3.04 -2.60 6.40
N ILE A 96 3.82 -2.88 5.36
CA ILE A 96 5.01 -2.09 5.04
C ILE A 96 4.58 -0.80 4.34
N GLN A 97 5.09 0.33 4.81
CA GLN A 97 4.98 1.62 4.16
C GLN A 97 6.37 2.09 3.74
N LEU A 98 6.53 2.41 2.46
CA LEU A 98 7.77 2.90 1.88
C LEU A 98 7.61 4.35 1.44
N GLY A 99 8.29 5.26 2.12
CA GLY A 99 8.42 6.65 1.71
C GLY A 99 9.55 6.80 0.70
N LEU A 100 9.23 7.18 -0.53
CA LEU A 100 10.22 7.38 -1.61
C LEU A 100 10.55 8.87 -1.77
N ARG A 101 11.83 9.17 -2.06
CA ARG A 101 12.28 10.51 -2.45
C ARG A 101 13.36 10.44 -3.52
N GLY A 102 13.74 11.61 -4.04
CA GLY A 102 14.88 11.76 -4.95
C GLY A 102 14.75 10.93 -6.24
N SER A 103 15.82 10.24 -6.60
CA SER A 103 15.95 9.49 -7.85
C SER A 103 15.01 8.28 -7.90
N LEU A 104 14.85 7.56 -6.78
CA LEU A 104 13.94 6.41 -6.73
C LEU A 104 12.46 6.81 -6.85
N LEU A 105 12.03 7.94 -6.27
CA LEU A 105 10.68 8.46 -6.49
C LEU A 105 10.45 8.83 -7.97
N ARG A 106 11.45 9.44 -8.61
CA ARG A 106 11.39 9.78 -10.03
C ARG A 106 11.29 8.49 -10.87
N ALA A 107 12.16 7.51 -10.63
CA ALA A 107 12.15 6.23 -11.34
C ALA A 107 10.81 5.51 -11.19
N PHE A 108 10.24 5.48 -9.97
CA PHE A 108 8.89 4.98 -9.74
C PHE A 108 7.88 5.62 -10.69
N ALA A 109 7.81 6.95 -10.73
CA ALA A 109 6.82 7.67 -11.52
C ALA A 109 7.03 7.62 -13.04
N THR A 110 8.27 7.43 -13.52
CA THR A 110 8.60 7.58 -14.95
C THR A 110 8.96 6.29 -15.67
N THR A 111 9.63 5.36 -15.01
CA THR A 111 10.21 4.18 -15.67
C THR A 111 9.71 2.86 -15.11
N GLU A 112 9.47 2.79 -13.80
CA GLU A 112 9.22 1.53 -13.09
C GLU A 112 7.74 1.22 -12.85
N LEU A 113 6.88 2.25 -12.87
CA LEU A 113 5.43 2.10 -12.92
C LEU A 113 5.01 1.57 -14.28
N MET A 114 4.46 0.36 -14.28
CA MET A 114 4.02 -0.35 -15.47
C MET A 114 2.56 -0.05 -15.81
N GLU A 115 1.73 0.19 -14.80
CA GLU A 115 0.29 0.39 -14.96
C GLU A 115 -0.31 1.10 -13.75
N VAL A 116 -1.31 1.95 -14.03
CA VAL A 116 -2.22 2.52 -13.04
C VAL A 116 -3.61 2.00 -13.36
N ILE A 117 -4.24 1.32 -12.40
CA ILE A 117 -5.56 0.73 -12.53
C ILE A 117 -6.50 1.52 -11.62
N ASP A 118 -7.60 2.05 -12.17
CA ASP A 118 -8.67 2.58 -11.34
C ASP A 118 -9.44 1.42 -10.71
N MET A 119 -9.38 1.34 -9.38
CA MET A 119 -10.00 0.30 -8.57
C MET A 119 -11.21 0.83 -7.81
N THR A 120 -11.64 2.07 -8.07
CA THR A 120 -12.68 2.77 -7.29
C THR A 120 -13.99 2.02 -7.32
N ASP A 121 -14.49 1.68 -8.51
CA ASP A 121 -15.76 0.96 -8.66
C ASP A 121 -15.70 -0.43 -8.02
N PHE A 122 -14.59 -1.14 -8.23
CA PHE A 122 -14.39 -2.46 -7.62
C PHE A 122 -14.41 -2.39 -6.09
N VAL A 123 -13.63 -1.48 -5.49
CA VAL A 123 -13.56 -1.33 -4.04
C VAL A 123 -14.90 -0.85 -3.46
N SER A 124 -15.61 0.02 -4.18
CA SER A 124 -16.96 0.47 -3.80
C SER A 124 -17.95 -0.70 -3.77
N GLU A 125 -17.96 -1.55 -4.81
CA GLU A 125 -18.79 -2.75 -4.88
C GLU A 125 -18.47 -3.71 -3.72
N GLN A 126 -17.19 -4.00 -3.50
CA GLN A 126 -16.75 -4.93 -2.47
C GLN A 126 -16.95 -4.42 -1.04
N ARG A 127 -17.03 -3.09 -0.82
CA ARG A 127 -17.25 -2.49 0.50
C ARG A 127 -18.53 -3.01 1.16
N SER A 128 -19.59 -3.26 0.38
CA SER A 128 -20.85 -3.85 0.89
C SER A 128 -20.66 -5.26 1.45
N CYS A 129 -19.71 -6.01 0.91
CA CYS A 129 -19.37 -7.37 1.32
C CYS A 129 -18.26 -7.42 2.37
N ALA A 130 -17.64 -6.28 2.74
CA ALA A 130 -16.45 -6.26 3.58
C ALA A 130 -16.72 -6.52 5.08
N GLN A 131 -17.94 -6.89 5.47
CA GLN A 131 -18.35 -7.16 6.85
C GLN A 131 -18.67 -8.65 7.06
N ASP A 132 -18.64 -9.09 8.32
CA ASP A 132 -19.18 -10.38 8.79
C ASP A 132 -18.65 -11.64 8.07
N ASP A 133 -17.38 -11.62 7.63
CA ASP A 133 -16.73 -12.70 6.88
C ASP A 133 -17.57 -13.18 5.67
N ASN A 134 -18.22 -12.24 4.98
CA ASN A 134 -19.09 -12.54 3.86
C ASN A 134 -18.33 -13.30 2.74
N PRO A 135 -18.79 -14.50 2.34
CA PRO A 135 -18.11 -15.32 1.33
C PRO A 135 -18.15 -14.73 -0.08
N GLN A 136 -18.97 -13.69 -0.31
CA GLN A 136 -19.01 -12.96 -1.57
C GLN A 136 -17.91 -11.89 -1.68
N LEU A 137 -17.21 -11.58 -0.58
CA LEU A 137 -16.11 -10.64 -0.60
C LEU A 137 -14.96 -11.16 -1.46
N VAL A 138 -14.65 -10.43 -2.52
CA VAL A 138 -13.52 -10.73 -3.39
C VAL A 138 -12.32 -9.91 -2.96
N THR A 139 -11.24 -10.59 -2.57
CA THR A 139 -9.94 -9.98 -2.28
C THR A 139 -8.84 -10.55 -3.17
N PRO A 140 -7.74 -9.82 -3.37
CA PRO A 140 -6.58 -10.35 -4.07
C PRO A 140 -6.03 -11.59 -3.36
N LEU A 141 -5.59 -12.58 -4.14
CA LEU A 141 -4.81 -13.69 -3.60
C LEU A 141 -3.43 -13.18 -3.16
N GLU A 142 -3.16 -13.25 -1.87
CA GLU A 142 -1.87 -12.86 -1.29
C GLU A 142 -0.93 -14.08 -1.20
N HIS A 143 0.34 -13.86 -1.55
CA HIS A 143 1.41 -14.84 -1.35
C HIS A 143 2.55 -14.18 -0.57
N VAL A 144 3.24 -14.97 0.26
CA VAL A 144 4.44 -14.48 0.96
C VAL A 144 5.47 -14.02 -0.07
N TYR A 145 5.87 -12.76 0.02
CA TYR A 145 6.88 -12.19 -0.84
C TYR A 145 8.26 -12.79 -0.50
N GLN A 146 8.77 -13.64 -1.39
CA GLN A 146 10.12 -14.19 -1.28
C GLN A 146 11.10 -13.24 -1.97
N ARG A 147 12.00 -12.65 -1.18
CA ARG A 147 13.12 -11.87 -1.71
C ARG A 147 14.08 -12.83 -2.43
N PRO A 148 14.45 -12.59 -3.69
CA PRO A 148 15.51 -13.34 -4.33
C PRO A 148 16.78 -13.23 -3.48
N GLN A 149 17.42 -14.36 -3.15
CA GLN A 149 18.74 -14.32 -2.54
C GLN A 149 19.70 -13.85 -3.63
N HIS A 150 20.27 -12.66 -3.47
CA HIS A 150 21.40 -12.25 -4.29
C HIS A 150 22.60 -13.13 -3.91
N ALA A 151 23.09 -13.91 -4.88
CA ALA A 151 24.32 -14.68 -4.77
C ALA A 151 25.55 -13.79 -4.85
#